data_AF-A0A2N4YTK0-F1
#
_entry.id   AF-A0A2N4YTK0-F1
#
_cell.length_a   1.000
_cell.length_b   1.000
_cell.length_c   1.000
_cell.angle_alpha   90.00
_cell.angle_beta   90.00
_cell.angle_gamma   90.00
#
_symmetry.space_group_name_H-M   'P 1'
#
loop_
_entity.id
_entity.type
_entity.pdbx_description
1 polymer ?
#
loop_
_entity_poly.entity_id
_entity_poly.type
_entity_poly.pdbx_seq_one_letter_code
_entity_poly.pdbx_strand_id
1 'polypeptide(L)' 'PQIAYMLPEIQRLLPNKPVEVIDSLLYGKVDGLGVLKAAVAAIKKAAAQ' A
#
# COMPACT_ATOMS: atom_id res chain seq x y z
N PRO A 1 -5.42 1.42 -7.47
CA PRO A 1 -6.75 2.08 -7.31
C PRO A 1 -7.94 1.23 -7.80
N GLN A 2 -7.86 0.67 -9.01
CA GLN A 2 -8.98 0.00 -9.70
C GLN A 2 -9.40 -1.32 -9.03
N ILE A 3 -8.44 -2.03 -8.42
CA ILE A 3 -8.69 -3.29 -7.69
C ILE A 3 -8.83 -3.10 -6.18
N ALA A 4 -9.14 -1.88 -5.71
CA ALA A 4 -9.20 -1.59 -4.27
C ALA A 4 -10.18 -2.48 -3.50
N TYR A 5 -11.24 -2.95 -4.17
CA TYR A 5 -12.22 -3.89 -3.61
C TYR A 5 -11.60 -5.24 -3.20
N MET A 6 -10.44 -5.61 -3.74
CA MET A 6 -9.73 -6.85 -3.39
C MET A 6 -8.86 -6.71 -2.13
N LEU A 7 -8.70 -5.50 -1.57
CA LEU A 7 -7.83 -5.25 -0.42
C LEU A 7 -8.10 -6.20 0.76
N PRO A 8 -9.36 -6.44 1.20
CA PRO A 8 -9.62 -7.33 2.32
C PRO A 8 -9.20 -8.77 2.06
N GLU A 9 -9.33 -9.24 0.82
CA GLU A 9 -8.91 -10.59 0.42
C GLU A 9 -7.38 -10.71 0.43
N ILE A 10 -6.67 -9.75 -0.17
CA ILE A 10 -5.21 -9.74 -0.23
C ILE A 10 -4.59 -9.63 1.17
N GLN A 11 -5.17 -8.82 2.07
CA GLN A 11 -4.73 -8.72 3.46
C GLN A 11 -4.83 -10.05 4.20
N ARG A 12 -5.87 -10.85 3.94
CA ARG A 12 -5.99 -12.21 4.52
C ARG A 12 -4.94 -13.17 3.99
N LEU A 13 -4.56 -13.05 2.71
CA LEU A 13 -3.52 -13.88 2.10
C LEU A 13 -2.11 -13.53 2.62
N LEU A 14 -1.90 -12.30 3.08
CA LEU A 14 -0.60 -11.77 3.52
C LEU A 14 -0.66 -11.22 4.95
N PRO A 15 -0.96 -12.06 5.97
CA PRO A 15 -1.27 -11.59 7.32
C PRO A 15 -0.11 -10.88 8.03
N ASN A 16 1.14 -11.17 7.64
CA ASN A 16 2.35 -10.59 8.24
C ASN A 16 2.93 -9.45 7.41
N LYS A 17 2.23 -8.97 6.38
CA LYS A 17 2.70 -7.88 5.53
C LYS A 17 1.68 -6.76 5.51
N PRO A 18 2.09 -5.49 5.71
CA PRO A 18 1.20 -4.37 5.48
C PRO A 18 0.83 -4.32 4.00
N VAL A 19 -0.48 -4.33 3.72
CA VAL A 19 -1.05 -4.19 2.38
C VAL A 19 -1.96 -2.97 2.38
N GLU A 20 -1.72 -2.06 1.44
CA GLU A 20 -2.49 -0.85 1.23
C GLU A 20 -2.75 -0.63 -0.27
N VAL A 21 -3.81 0.12 -0.58
CA VAL A 21 -4.09 0.54 -1.96
C VAL A 21 -3.26 1.79 -2.26
N ILE A 22 -2.56 1.78 -3.40
CA ILE A 22 -1.81 2.95 -3.86
C ILE A 22 -2.77 4.15 -4.04
N ASP A 23 -2.37 5.30 -3.50
CA ASP A 23 -3.08 6.57 -3.67
C ASP A 23 -3.32 6.91 -5.15
N SER A 24 -4.54 7.33 -5.47
CA SER A 24 -4.98 7.57 -6.85
C SER A 24 -4.20 8.71 -7.52
N LEU A 25 -3.78 9.74 -6.78
CA LEU A 25 -3.01 10.85 -7.34
C LEU A 25 -1.59 10.40 -7.65
N LEU A 26 -0.96 9.64 -6.76
CA LEU A 26 0.37 9.07 -7.00
C LEU A 26 0.37 8.11 -8.19
N TYR A 27 -0.65 7.24 -8.27
CA TYR A 27 -0.81 6.31 -9.40
C TYR A 27 -1.07 7.05 -10.72
N GLY A 28 -1.99 8.02 -10.72
CA GLY A 28 -2.36 8.77 -11.93
C GLY A 28 -1.25 9.65 -12.48
N LYS A 29 -0.37 10.17 -11.61
CA LYS A 29 0.80 10.96 -12.00
C LYS A 29 2.04 10.11 -12.29
N VAL A 30 1.95 8.79 -12.14
CA VAL A 30 3.09 7.87 -12.26
C VAL A 30 4.24 8.27 -11.33
N ASP A 31 3.92 8.77 -10.14
CA ASP A 31 4.91 9.21 -9.16
C ASP A 31 5.47 8.00 -8.38
N GLY A 32 6.44 7.32 -8.98
CA GLY A 32 7.08 6.15 -8.39
C GLY A 32 7.80 6.45 -7.07
N LEU A 33 8.37 7.66 -6.91
CA LEU A 33 9.06 8.04 -5.68
C LEU A 33 8.05 8.26 -4.53
N GLY A 34 6.92 8.91 -4.82
CA GLY A 34 5.83 9.07 -3.86
C GLY A 34 5.28 7.73 -3.39
N VAL A 35 5.06 6.79 -4.32
CA VAL A 35 4.62 5.42 -3.99
C VAL A 35 5.65 4.70 -3.10
N LEU A 36 6.94 4.79 -3.43
CA LEU A 36 8.01 4.18 -2.63
C LEU A 36 8.06 4.76 -1.21
N LYS A 37 7.96 6.08 -1.06
CA LYS A 37 7.96 6.74 0.26
C LYS A 37 6.77 6.30 1.10
N ALA A 38 5.57 6.22 0.52
CA ALA A 38 4.37 5.75 1.20
C ALA A 38 4.53 4.29 1.67
N ALA A 39 5.04 3.40 0.81
CA ALA A 39 5.29 2.01 1.16
C ALA A 39 6.30 1.87 2.32
N VAL A 40 7.42 2.60 2.28
CA VAL A 40 8.41 2.58 3.37
C VAL A 40 7.82 3.09 4.68
N ALA A 41 6.98 4.14 4.63
CA ALA A 41 6.31 4.65 5.82
C ALA A 41 5.34 3.61 6.43
N ALA A 42 4.56 2.92 5.60
CA ALA A 42 3.66 1.84 6.04
C ALA A 42 4.42 0.67 6.69
N ILE A 43 5.53 0.24 6.08
CA ILE A 43 6.40 -0.81 6.64
C ILE A 43 6.97 -0.39 8.00
N LYS A 44 7.49 0.83 8.11
CA LYS A 44 8.03 1.35 9.38
C LYS A 44 6.97 1.42 10.47
N LYS A 45 5.75 1.84 10.12
CA LYS A 45 4.61 1.89 11.05
C LYS A 45 4.24 0.49 11.55
N ALA A 46 4.16 -0.49 10.65
CA ALA A 46 3.84 -1.87 11.01
C ALA A 46 4.95 -2.53 11.85
N ALA A 47 6.22 -2.21 11.61
CA ALA A 47 7.35 -2.73 12.38
C ALA A 47 7.52 -2.08 13.77
N ALA A 48 6.90 -0.92 14.00
CA ALA A 48 6.90 -0.23 15.29
C ALA A 48 5.73 -0.67 16.19
N GLN A 49 4.89 -1.61 15.74
CA GLN A 49 3.78 -2.20 16.48
C GLN A 49 4.11 -3.59 16.99
#